data_AF-A0A7C7G6X9-F1
#
_entry.id   AF-A0A7C7G6X9-F1
#
_cell.length_a   1.000
_cell.length_b   1.000
_cell.length_c   1.000
_cell.angle_alpha   90.00
_cell.angle_beta   90.00
_cell.angle_gamma   90.00
#
_symmetry.space_group_name_H-M   'P 1'
#
loop_
_entity.id
_entity.type
_entity.pdbx_description
1 polymer ?
#
loop_
_entity_poly.entity_id
_entity_poly.type
_entity_poly.pdbx_seq_one_letter_code
_entity_poly.pdbx_strand_id
1 'polypeptide(L)'
;MIKTKKYNIQKWTEWHNTISISVDDFHTQYGLYPNILSSNDHTFSQIDYMINIIPGAKKNVFEVDDITQERSQAQQSEYLEINSYSADDFVVTFVVDNDLKDKSIVLMYDDSPDWDDEDDEFDSPNTPSEIFELLEVEVVDNVT
;
A
#
# COMPACT_ATOMS: atom_id res chain seq x y z
N MET A 1 9.96 18.26 1.49
CA MET A 1 10.60 17.87 2.75
C MET A 1 10.42 16.38 2.92
N ILE A 2 11.54 15.65 3.01
CA ILE A 2 11.51 14.19 3.12
C ILE A 2 11.91 13.76 4.53
N LYS A 3 11.14 12.83 5.12
CA LYS A 3 11.48 12.12 6.36
C LYS A 3 11.40 10.62 6.12
N THR A 4 12.37 9.87 6.62
CA THR A 4 12.46 8.43 6.38
C THR A 4 12.85 7.69 7.65
N LYS A 5 12.29 6.51 7.89
CA LYS A 5 12.74 5.62 8.96
C LYS A 5 12.59 4.15 8.54
N LYS A 6 13.59 3.35 8.93
CA LYS A 6 13.70 1.94 8.55
C LYS A 6 13.21 1.03 9.66
N TYR A 7 12.47 0.00 9.26
CA TYR A 7 11.91 -1.04 10.13
C TYR A 7 12.18 -2.43 9.54
N ASN A 8 11.86 -3.48 10.30
CA ASN A 8 12.00 -4.87 9.85
C ASN A 8 10.81 -5.73 10.27
N ILE A 9 10.25 -6.46 9.32
CA ILE A 9 9.23 -7.49 9.54
C ILE A 9 9.93 -8.72 10.14
N GLN A 10 9.64 -9.05 11.38
CA GLN A 10 10.23 -10.23 12.02
C GLN A 10 9.59 -11.52 11.48
N LYS A 11 8.26 -11.56 11.48
CA LYS A 11 7.46 -12.68 10.99
C LYS A 11 6.48 -12.19 9.95
N TRP A 12 6.35 -12.94 8.85
CA TRP A 12 5.41 -12.61 7.79
C TRP A 12 3.97 -12.53 8.29
N THR A 13 3.56 -13.41 9.20
CA THR A 13 2.21 -13.37 9.80
C THR A 13 1.92 -12.13 10.66
N GLU A 14 2.95 -11.33 10.98
CA GLU A 14 2.85 -10.12 11.81
C GLU A 14 3.09 -8.85 10.97
N TRP A 15 3.07 -8.95 9.63
CA TRP A 15 3.35 -7.82 8.73
C TRP A 15 2.43 -6.63 9.00
N HIS A 16 1.12 -6.88 9.15
CA HIS A 16 0.10 -5.86 9.40
C HIS A 16 0.39 -5.08 10.69
N ASN A 17 0.61 -5.79 11.79
CA ASN A 17 0.96 -5.17 13.08
C ASN A 17 2.30 -4.43 13.00
N THR A 18 3.25 -4.93 12.21
CA THR A 18 4.55 -4.27 12.04
C THR A 18 4.37 -2.91 11.36
N ILE A 19 3.55 -2.82 10.31
CA ILE A 19 3.25 -1.55 9.64
C ILE A 19 2.55 -0.60 10.59
N SER A 20 1.46 -1.02 11.24
CA SER A 20 0.69 -0.22 12.20
C SER A 20 1.58 0.39 13.28
N ILE A 21 2.36 -0.43 14.00
CA ILE A 21 3.29 0.03 15.05
C ILE A 21 4.39 0.94 14.48
N SER A 22 4.86 0.67 13.26
CA SER A 22 5.91 1.48 12.63
C SER A 22 5.38 2.87 12.24
N VAL A 23 4.13 2.97 11.79
CA VAL A 23 3.47 4.25 11.50
C VAL A 23 3.32 5.08 12.77
N ASP A 24 2.85 4.49 13.86
CA ASP A 24 2.71 5.17 15.15
C ASP A 24 4.06 5.70 15.67
N ASP A 25 5.10 4.88 15.59
CA ASP A 25 6.46 5.26 15.99
C ASP A 25 7.05 6.35 15.05
N PHE A 26 6.77 6.29 13.75
CA PHE A 26 7.15 7.33 12.80
C PHE A 26 6.46 8.66 13.14
N HIS A 27 5.15 8.64 13.36
CA HIS A 27 4.35 9.80 13.73
C HIS A 27 4.80 10.38 15.07
N THR A 28 5.05 9.54 16.08
CA THR A 28 5.57 9.97 17.38
C THR A 28 6.92 10.69 17.24
N GLN A 29 7.78 10.24 16.32
CA GLN A 29 9.09 10.84 16.12
C GLN A 29 9.06 12.15 15.33
N TYR A 30 8.25 12.23 14.27
CA TYR A 30 8.30 13.35 13.33
C TYR A 30 7.11 14.31 13.40
N GLY A 31 6.03 13.93 14.10
CA GLY A 31 4.76 14.66 14.12
C GLY A 31 4.03 14.67 12.77
N LEU A 32 4.36 13.71 11.89
CA LEU A 32 3.82 13.56 10.54
C LEU A 32 3.55 12.08 10.31
N TYR A 33 2.44 11.74 9.66
CA TYR A 33 2.22 10.37 9.18
C TYR A 33 3.01 10.13 7.89
N PRO A 34 3.60 8.94 7.70
CA PRO A 34 4.19 8.58 6.42
C PRO A 34 3.11 8.44 5.35
N ASN A 35 3.47 8.66 4.09
CA ASN A 35 2.63 8.44 2.92
C ASN A 35 3.20 7.40 1.94
N ILE A 36 4.41 6.90 2.21
CA ILE A 36 5.08 5.89 1.38
C ILE A 36 5.67 4.79 2.27
N LEU A 37 5.49 3.54 1.89
CA LEU A 37 6.24 2.39 2.41
C LEU A 37 6.99 1.74 1.26
N SER A 38 8.31 1.81 1.36
CA SER A 38 9.23 1.18 0.43
C SER A 38 9.69 -0.18 0.94
N SER A 39 9.66 -1.18 0.07
CA SER A 39 10.17 -2.53 0.33
C SER A 39 10.72 -3.14 -0.95
N ASN A 40 11.51 -4.22 -0.88
CA ASN A 40 11.89 -4.93 -2.09
C ASN A 40 10.74 -5.79 -2.64
N ASP A 41 10.85 -6.19 -3.90
CA ASP A 41 9.81 -6.96 -4.61
C ASP A 41 9.44 -8.27 -3.88
N HIS A 42 10.44 -8.98 -3.34
CA HIS A 42 10.19 -10.20 -2.57
C HIS A 42 9.40 -9.93 -1.29
N THR A 43 9.73 -8.87 -0.54
CA THR A 43 9.04 -8.50 0.71
C THR A 43 7.61 -8.09 0.42
N PHE A 44 7.40 -7.29 -0.63
CA PHE A 44 6.08 -6.91 -1.10
C PHE A 44 5.25 -8.13 -1.51
N SER A 45 5.79 -9.01 -2.35
CA SER A 45 5.15 -10.26 -2.76
C SER A 45 4.76 -11.16 -1.58
N GLN A 46 5.57 -11.18 -0.51
CA GLN A 46 5.21 -11.92 0.71
C GLN A 46 4.05 -11.28 1.45
N ILE A 47 3.97 -9.94 1.51
CA ILE A 47 2.84 -9.23 2.11
C ILE A 47 1.55 -9.55 1.34
N ASP A 48 1.57 -9.43 0.00
CA ASP A 48 0.46 -9.80 -0.89
C ASP A 48 0.05 -11.27 -0.73
N TYR A 49 1.02 -12.16 -0.66
CA TYR A 49 0.72 -13.57 -0.45
C TYR A 49 0.02 -13.79 0.90
N MET A 50 0.49 -13.15 1.97
CA MET A 50 -0.09 -13.30 3.30
C MET A 50 -1.55 -12.81 3.38
N ILE A 51 -1.92 -11.73 2.67
CA ILE A 51 -3.32 -11.28 2.66
C ILE A 51 -4.25 -12.33 2.02
N ASN A 52 -3.74 -13.07 1.04
CA ASN A 52 -4.51 -14.09 0.32
C ASN A 52 -4.65 -15.42 1.07
N ILE A 53 -3.66 -15.79 1.90
CA ILE A 53 -3.66 -17.10 2.57
C ILE A 53 -4.07 -17.08 4.03
N ILE A 54 -3.99 -15.94 4.72
CA ILE A 54 -4.38 -15.84 6.14
C ILE A 54 -5.92 -15.78 6.23
N PRO A 55 -6.57 -16.75 6.91
CA PRO A 55 -8.02 -16.73 7.06
C PRO A 55 -8.51 -15.45 7.73
N GLY A 56 -9.43 -14.75 7.06
CA GLY A 56 -10.02 -13.52 7.57
C GLY A 56 -9.15 -12.26 7.40
N ALA A 57 -7.96 -12.33 6.79
CA ALA A 57 -7.18 -11.13 6.49
C ALA A 57 -7.90 -10.23 5.47
N LYS A 58 -8.54 -10.83 4.45
CA LYS A 58 -9.35 -10.12 3.44
C LYS A 58 -10.55 -9.34 3.99
N LYS A 59 -10.96 -9.56 5.24
CA LYS A 59 -12.09 -8.84 5.85
C LYS A 59 -11.79 -7.33 5.99
N ASN A 60 -10.50 -6.99 6.05
CA ASN A 60 -9.98 -5.64 6.21
C ASN A 60 -9.45 -5.09 4.88
N VAL A 61 -9.78 -5.71 3.75
CA VAL A 61 -9.31 -5.31 2.43
C VAL A 61 -10.48 -4.72 1.66
N PHE A 62 -10.25 -3.55 1.08
CA PHE A 62 -11.25 -2.77 0.36
C PHE A 62 -10.71 -2.41 -1.01
N GLU A 63 -11.58 -2.51 -2.02
CA GLU A 63 -11.34 -1.90 -3.32
C GLU A 63 -11.77 -0.43 -3.23
N VAL A 64 -10.90 0.46 -3.69
CA VAL A 64 -11.12 1.90 -3.73
C VAL A 64 -11.28 2.30 -5.20
N ASP A 65 -12.38 3.00 -5.50
CA ASP A 65 -12.60 3.57 -6.82
C ASP A 65 -11.81 4.89 -6.96
N ASP A 66 -10.91 4.95 -7.93
CA ASP A 66 -9.98 6.08 -8.10
C ASP A 66 -10.69 7.43 -8.34
N ILE A 67 -11.89 7.40 -8.94
CA ILE A 67 -12.63 8.60 -9.33
C ILE A 67 -13.49 9.11 -8.19
N THR A 68 -14.23 8.20 -7.55
CA THR A 68 -15.26 8.51 -6.55
C THR A 68 -14.73 8.42 -5.13
N GLN A 69 -13.59 7.77 -4.93
CA GLN A 69 -12.99 7.45 -3.63
C GLN A 69 -13.92 6.61 -2.74
N GLU A 70 -14.91 5.94 -3.35
CA GLU A 70 -15.80 5.03 -2.65
C GLU A 70 -15.09 3.71 -2.36
N ARG A 71 -15.29 3.20 -1.13
CA ARG A 71 -14.72 1.93 -0.68
C ARG A 71 -15.76 0.83 -0.79
N SER A 72 -15.40 -0.28 -1.41
CA SER A 72 -16.20 -1.50 -1.43
C SER A 72 -15.40 -2.68 -0.87
N GLN A 73 -16.06 -3.61 -0.18
CA GLN A 73 -15.34 -4.73 0.42
C GLN A 73 -14.86 -5.69 -0.67
N ALA A 74 -13.56 -6.00 -0.66
CA ALA A 74 -12.95 -6.87 -1.65
C ALA A 74 -13.56 -8.28 -1.65
N GLN A 75 -13.72 -8.88 -2.82
CA GLN A 75 -14.34 -10.20 -2.94
C GLN A 75 -13.43 -11.30 -2.38
N GLN A 76 -13.95 -12.11 -1.45
CA GLN A 76 -13.13 -13.11 -0.74
C GLN A 76 -12.58 -14.23 -1.65
N SER A 77 -13.25 -14.53 -2.76
CA SER A 77 -12.90 -15.61 -3.70
C SER A 77 -11.77 -15.24 -4.67
N GLU A 78 -11.42 -13.97 -4.80
CA GLU A 78 -10.46 -13.49 -5.79
C GLU A 78 -9.06 -13.36 -5.19
N TYR A 79 -8.03 -13.48 -6.02
CA TYR A 79 -6.68 -13.14 -5.60
C TYR A 79 -6.57 -11.61 -5.55
N LEU A 80 -6.07 -11.08 -4.45
CA LEU A 80 -5.96 -9.63 -4.22
C LEU A 80 -4.49 -9.21 -4.26
N GLU A 81 -4.18 -8.11 -4.92
CA GLU A 81 -2.88 -7.45 -4.90
C GLU A 81 -3.08 -6.09 -4.25
N ILE A 82 -2.41 -5.81 -3.14
CA ILE A 82 -2.66 -4.60 -2.37
C ILE A 82 -1.67 -3.51 -2.76
N ASN A 83 -2.16 -2.29 -2.95
CA ASN A 83 -1.34 -1.15 -3.35
C ASN A 83 -1.02 -0.20 -2.19
N SER A 84 -1.81 -0.26 -1.13
CA SER A 84 -1.72 0.69 -0.03
C SER A 84 -2.25 0.11 1.29
N TYR A 85 -1.91 0.83 2.36
CA TYR A 85 -2.34 0.54 3.71
C TYR A 85 -2.84 1.81 4.37
N SER A 86 -4.02 1.78 4.99
CA SER A 86 -4.57 2.93 5.68
C SER A 86 -5.24 2.66 7.00
N ALA A 87 -5.43 3.76 7.71
CA ALA A 87 -6.34 3.91 8.83
C ALA A 87 -7.05 5.25 8.69
N ASP A 88 -7.88 5.63 9.67
CA ASP A 88 -8.66 6.88 9.63
C ASP A 88 -7.80 8.14 9.43
N ASP A 89 -6.55 8.13 9.92
CA ASP A 89 -5.68 9.31 9.94
C ASP A 89 -4.62 9.34 8.84
N PHE A 90 -4.41 8.23 8.10
CA PHE A 90 -3.30 8.14 7.15
C PHE A 90 -3.55 7.09 6.06
N VAL A 91 -2.90 7.31 4.92
CA VAL A 91 -2.77 6.35 3.82
C VAL A 91 -1.29 6.24 3.48
N VAL A 92 -0.80 5.01 3.33
CA VAL A 92 0.59 4.69 2.98
C VAL A 92 0.60 3.86 1.71
N THR A 93 1.13 4.42 0.63
CA THR A 93 1.27 3.73 -0.65
C THR A 93 2.50 2.84 -0.66
N PHE A 94 2.38 1.62 -1.20
CA PHE A 94 3.49 0.71 -1.35
C PHE A 94 4.30 1.01 -2.60
N VAL A 95 5.63 1.02 -2.45
CA VAL A 95 6.58 1.20 -3.55
C VAL A 95 7.69 0.18 -3.48
N VAL A 96 8.21 -0.22 -4.64
CA VAL A 96 9.29 -1.21 -4.73
C VAL A 96 10.64 -0.52 -4.81
N ASP A 97 11.53 -0.86 -3.88
CA ASP A 97 12.96 -0.53 -3.88
C ASP A 97 13.77 -1.81 -3.69
N ASN A 98 14.35 -2.31 -4.78
CA ASN A 98 15.09 -3.58 -4.80
C ASN A 98 16.49 -3.48 -4.16
N ASP A 99 16.95 -2.30 -3.77
CA ASP A 99 18.19 -2.15 -2.99
C ASP A 99 17.96 -2.47 -1.50
N LEU A 100 16.69 -2.59 -1.06
CA LEU A 100 16.35 -3.01 0.29
C LEU A 100 16.58 -4.52 0.49
N LYS A 101 17.02 -4.86 1.70
CA LYS A 101 17.14 -6.26 2.13
C LYS A 101 15.76 -6.87 2.35
N ASP A 102 15.67 -8.18 2.20
CA ASP A 102 14.46 -8.92 2.57
C ASP A 102 13.99 -8.58 3.98
N LYS A 103 12.68 -8.42 4.13
CA LYS A 103 11.97 -8.03 5.36
C LYS A 103 12.27 -6.62 5.85
N SER A 104 13.14 -5.86 5.19
CA SER A 104 13.30 -4.43 5.48
C SER A 104 12.19 -3.64 4.80
N ILE A 105 11.60 -2.72 5.56
CA ILE A 105 10.69 -1.70 5.04
C ILE A 105 11.21 -0.32 5.44
N VAL A 106 10.93 0.69 4.63
CA VAL A 106 11.23 2.09 4.94
C VAL A 106 9.94 2.88 4.84
N LEU A 107 9.51 3.48 5.95
CA LEU A 107 8.42 4.45 5.93
C LEU A 107 8.98 5.82 5.59
N MET A 108 8.28 6.53 4.73
CA MET A 108 8.68 7.85 4.27
C MET A 108 7.47 8.79 4.29
N TYR A 109 7.75 10.03 4.66
CA TYR A 109 6.89 11.16 4.37
C TYR A 109 7.59 12.02 3.33
N ASP A 110 6.91 12.26 2.23
CA ASP A 110 7.28 13.25 1.22
C ASP A 110 6.13 14.25 1.03
N ASP A 111 6.41 15.55 1.11
CA ASP A 111 5.40 16.60 0.90
C ASP A 111 5.17 16.92 -0.60
N SER A 112 6.05 16.42 -1.47
CA SER A 112 6.03 16.60 -2.91
C SER A 112 6.57 15.35 -3.60
N PRO A 113 5.92 14.19 -3.40
CA PRO A 113 6.34 12.95 -4.04
C PRO A 113 6.26 13.14 -5.56
N ASP A 114 7.38 12.88 -6.23
CA ASP A 114 7.45 12.80 -7.68
C ASP A 114 7.04 11.38 -8.07
N TRP A 115 5.74 11.20 -8.23
CA TRP A 115 5.22 10.04 -8.93
C TRP A 115 5.51 10.30 -10.40
N ASP A 116 6.29 9.43 -11.06
CA ASP A 116 6.51 9.51 -12.51
C ASP A 116 5.16 9.29 -13.22
N ASP A 117 4.29 10.29 -13.18
CA ASP A 117 3.18 10.46 -14.08
C ASP A 117 3.81 10.88 -15.41
N GLU A 118 4.46 9.93 -16.09
CA GLU A 118 4.52 9.99 -17.55
C GLU A 118 3.06 9.89 -18.01
N ASP A 119 2.37 11.04 -18.02
CA ASP A 119 1.29 11.35 -18.93
C ASP A 119 1.86 11.13 -20.34
N ASP A 120 1.95 9.87 -20.76
CA ASP A 120 2.08 9.51 -22.14
C ASP A 120 0.89 10.18 -22.83
N GLU A 121 1.19 11.27 -23.52
CA GLU A 121 0.28 12.03 -24.37
C GLU A 121 -0.30 11.03 -25.39
N PHE A 122 -1.39 10.36 -25.01
CA PHE A 122 -2.00 9.30 -25.79
C PHE A 122 -2.74 9.97 -26.95
N ASP A 123 -1.96 10.27 -27.99
CA ASP A 123 -2.42 10.82 -29.25
C ASP A 123 -3.34 9.78 -29.91
N SER A 124 -4.60 9.80 -29.50
CA SER A 124 -5.55 8.71 -29.66
C SER A 124 -5.83 8.39 -31.13
N PRO A 125 -5.52 7.17 -31.62
CA PRO A 125 -6.22 6.63 -32.77
C PRO A 125 -7.35 5.73 -32.25
N ASN A 126 -8.59 6.14 -32.53
CA ASN A 126 -9.82 5.37 -32.35
C ASN A 126 -9.64 3.84 -32.52
N THR A 127 -9.79 3.08 -31.43
CA THR A 127 -10.32 1.70 -31.48
C THR A 127 -11.08 1.36 -30.19
N PRO A 128 -12.28 0.75 -30.28
CA PRO A 128 -13.08 0.39 -29.12
C PRO A 128 -12.66 -0.97 -28.57
N SER A 129 -12.55 -1.12 -27.25
CA SER A 129 -12.94 -2.29 -26.41
C SER A 129 -12.15 -2.30 -25.09
N GLU A 130 -12.88 -2.44 -23.98
CA GLU A 130 -12.41 -2.84 -22.64
C GLU A 130 -11.54 -1.81 -21.90
N ILE A 131 -12.21 -0.87 -21.23
CA ILE A 131 -11.66 -0.20 -20.05
C ILE A 131 -11.51 -1.29 -18.98
N PHE A 132 -10.28 -1.71 -18.68
CA PHE A 132 -10.00 -2.38 -17.42
C PHE A 132 -10.01 -1.29 -16.35
N GLU A 133 -11.02 -1.28 -15.49
CA GLU A 133 -10.95 -0.53 -14.22
C GLU A 133 -9.73 -1.08 -13.46
N LEU A 134 -8.71 -0.23 -13.30
CA LEU A 134 -7.63 -0.47 -12.35
C LEU A 134 -8.28 -0.29 -10.96
N LEU A 135 -8.58 -1.40 -10.30
CA LEU A 135 -9.11 -1.36 -8.94
C LEU A 135 -7.92 -1.27 -7.98
N GLU A 136 -7.80 -0.15 -7.28
CA GLU A 136 -6.86 -0.01 -6.18
C GLU A 136 -7.35 -0.80 -4.97
N VAL A 137 -6.48 -1.64 -4.39
CA VAL A 137 -6.86 -2.50 -3.27
C VAL A 137 -6.08 -2.10 -2.02
N GLU A 138 -6.80 -1.65 -1.00
CA GLU A 138 -6.28 -1.06 0.22
C GLU A 138 -6.58 -1.94 1.45
N VAL A 139 -5.63 -2.02 2.38
CA VAL A 139 -5.86 -2.64 3.70
C VAL A 139 -6.22 -1.56 4.70
N VAL A 140 -7.39 -1.67 5.33
CA VAL A 140 -7.90 -0.72 6.34
C VAL A 140 -7.80 -1.32 7.74
N ASP A 141 -7.06 -0.66 8.64
CA ASP A 141 -7.01 -1.01 10.06
C ASP A 141 -8.06 -0.21 10.86
N ASN A 142 -9.14 -0.87 11.28
CA ASN A 142 -10.15 -0.28 12.15
C ASN A 142 -9.67 -0.37 13.59
N VAL A 143 -8.97 0.65 14.08
CA VAL A 143 -8.57 0.73 15.48
C VAL A 143 -9.82 0.99 16.34
N THR A 144 -10.37 -0.06 16.97
CA THR A 144 -11.44 0.06 18.00
C THR A 144 -10.94 0.61 19.32
#